data_AF-A0A8C6EGG0-F1
#
_entry.id   AF-A0A8C6EGG0-F1
#
_cell.length_a   1.000
_cell.length_b   1.000
_cell.length_c   1.000
_cell.angle_alpha   90.00
_cell.angle_beta   90.00
_cell.angle_gamma   90.00
#
_symmetry.space_group_name_H-M   'P 1'
#
loop_
_entity.id
_entity.type
_entity.pdbx_description
1 polymer ?
#
loop_
_entity_poly.entity_id
_entity_poly.type
_entity_poly.pdbx_seq_one_letter_code
_entity_poly.pdbx_strand_id
1 'polypeptide(L)'
;MSRTWQNQLEWMVQLCGASVVKEPSSFTPGQGTHPVVVVQPDAWTEDAGFRVIGQMCEAPVVTREWVLDSVALYQCQELDTYLVAQSCC
;
A
#
# COMPACT_ATOMS: atom_id res chain seq x y z
N MET A 1 -13.98 -13.32 3.71
CA MET A 1 -12.62 -13.60 4.21
C MET A 1 -11.64 -12.42 4.03
N SER A 2 -12.10 -11.21 3.69
CA SER A 2 -11.21 -10.13 3.19
C SER A 2 -10.65 -9.19 4.27
N ARG A 3 -11.22 -9.12 5.48
CA ARG A 3 -10.74 -8.20 6.54
C ARG A 3 -9.58 -8.76 7.36
N THR A 4 -9.52 -10.07 7.59
CA THR A 4 -8.49 -10.68 8.46
C THR A 4 -7.08 -10.53 7.92
N TRP A 5 -6.88 -10.63 6.60
CA TRP A 5 -5.56 -10.48 5.96
C TRP A 5 -5.02 -9.05 6.03
N GLN A 6 -5.88 -8.03 5.90
CA GLN A 6 -5.49 -6.62 6.05
C GLN A 6 -4.96 -6.35 7.47
N ASN A 7 -5.68 -6.81 8.49
CA ASN A 7 -5.25 -6.63 9.88
C ASN A 7 -3.89 -7.28 10.17
N GLN A 8 -3.57 -8.43 9.57
CA GLN A 8 -2.26 -9.07 9.72
C GLN A 8 -1.16 -8.26 9.04
N LEU A 9 -1.42 -7.74 7.84
CA LEU A 9 -0.47 -6.92 7.09
C LEU A 9 -0.18 -5.60 7.82
N GLU A 10 -1.24 -4.93 8.32
CA GLU A 10 -1.15 -3.74 9.16
C GLU A 10 -0.24 -4.02 10.37
N TRP A 11 -0.45 -5.14 11.05
CA TRP A 11 0.35 -5.49 12.21
C TRP A 11 1.81 -5.77 11.86
N MET A 12 2.10 -6.44 10.74
CA MET A 12 3.47 -6.69 10.27
C MET A 12 4.24 -5.40 10.01
N VAL A 13 3.64 -4.43 9.30
CA VAL A 13 4.33 -3.18 8.99
C VAL A 13 4.53 -2.32 10.24
N GLN A 14 3.62 -2.37 11.21
CA GLN A 14 3.81 -1.71 12.50
C GLN A 14 4.99 -2.29 13.29
N LEU A 15 5.17 -3.62 13.28
CA LEU A 15 6.31 -4.26 13.91
C LEU A 15 7.64 -3.87 13.25
N CYS A 16 7.61 -3.55 11.95
CA CYS A 16 8.77 -3.02 11.21
C CYS A 16 8.99 -1.50 11.40
N GLY A 17 8.16 -0.81 12.20
CA GLY A 17 8.29 0.62 12.47
C GLY A 17 7.56 1.54 11.49
N ALA A 18 6.73 0.99 10.59
CA ALA A 18 5.87 1.80 9.73
C ALA A 18 4.59 2.24 10.46
N SER A 19 4.04 3.37 10.05
CA SER A 19 2.76 3.87 10.54
C SER A 19 1.63 3.41 9.62
N VAL A 20 0.62 2.75 10.19
CA VAL A 20 -0.57 2.33 9.44
C VAL A 20 -1.59 3.46 9.44
N VAL A 21 -2.06 3.80 8.24
CA VAL A 21 -3.10 4.82 8.02
C VAL A 21 -4.32 4.13 7.45
N LYS A 22 -5.48 4.31 8.10
CA LYS A 22 -6.74 3.65 7.71
C LYS A 22 -7.46 4.31 6.55
N GLU A 23 -7.20 5.61 6.34
CA GLU A 23 -7.84 6.41 5.31
C GLU A 23 -6.81 7.25 4.57
N PRO A 24 -6.81 7.24 3.22
CA PRO A 24 -5.87 8.06 2.46
C PRO A 24 -6.04 9.57 2.74
N SER A 25 -7.22 10.00 3.17
CA SER A 25 -7.53 11.36 3.63
C SER A 25 -6.77 11.77 4.89
N SER A 26 -6.27 10.80 5.67
CA SER A 26 -5.47 11.03 6.88
C SER A 26 -3.97 11.05 6.61
N PHE A 27 -3.54 10.91 5.35
CA PHE A 27 -2.16 11.20 5.00
C PHE A 27 -1.89 12.68 5.24
N THR A 28 -1.06 12.96 6.24
CA THR A 28 -0.37 14.24 6.35
C THR A 28 0.91 14.12 5.53
N PRO A 29 0.96 14.68 4.30
CA PRO A 29 2.21 14.81 3.57
C PRO A 29 3.11 15.80 4.33
N GLY A 30 3.82 15.29 5.32
CA GLY A 30 4.91 16.01 5.98
C GLY A 30 6.20 15.83 5.18
N GLN A 31 7.09 16.83 5.23
CA GLN A 31 8.33 16.93 4.45
C GLN A 31 9.40 15.85 4.74
N GLY A 32 9.03 14.70 5.29
CA GLY A 32 9.93 13.59 5.59
C GLY A 32 9.24 12.22 5.69
N THR A 33 7.95 12.12 5.38
CA THR A 33 7.21 10.86 5.36
C THR A 33 6.95 10.46 3.91
N HIS A 34 7.34 9.26 3.53
CA HIS A 34 7.01 8.69 2.23
C HIS A 34 5.72 7.87 2.36
N PRO A 35 4.55 8.41 2.00
CA PRO A 35 3.31 7.63 2.00
C PRO A 35 3.42 6.53 0.95
N VAL A 36 3.02 5.31 1.31
CA VAL A 36 2.93 4.17 0.39
C VAL A 36 1.56 3.55 0.59
N VAL A 37 0.83 3.36 -0.50
CA VAL A 37 -0.50 2.76 -0.46
C VAL A 37 -0.37 1.30 -0.89
N VAL A 38 -0.69 0.38 0.01
CA VAL A 38 -0.68 -1.05 -0.28
C VAL A 38 -2.08 -1.51 -0.63
N VAL A 39 -2.26 -2.05 -1.82
CA VAL A 39 -3.56 -2.58 -2.30
C VAL A 39 -3.45 -4.05 -2.65
N GLN A 40 -4.59 -4.73 -2.65
CA GLN A 40 -4.70 -6.08 -3.16
C GLN A 40 -5.70 -6.09 -4.31
N PRO A 41 -5.24 -6.06 -5.58
CA PRO A 41 -6.13 -5.96 -6.74
C PRO A 41 -7.11 -7.15 -6.81
N ASP A 42 -6.68 -8.33 -6.39
CA ASP A 42 -7.51 -9.56 -6.32
C ASP A 42 -8.71 -9.44 -5.36
N ALA A 43 -8.63 -8.55 -4.36
CA ALA A 43 -9.71 -8.34 -3.40
C ALA A 43 -10.76 -7.31 -3.87
N TRP A 44 -10.52 -6.65 -5.01
CA TRP A 44 -11.36 -5.60 -5.55
C TRP A 44 -12.25 -6.14 -6.66
N THR A 45 -13.57 -6.14 -6.44
CA THR A 45 -14.57 -6.53 -7.45
C THR A 45 -14.87 -5.42 -8.46
N GLU A 46 -14.53 -4.16 -8.15
CA GLU A 46 -14.71 -3.02 -9.03
C GLU A 46 -13.35 -2.35 -9.29
N ASP A 47 -12.81 -2.55 -10.49
CA ASP A 47 -11.49 -2.10 -10.97
C ASP A 47 -11.21 -0.58 -10.79
N ALA A 48 -12.24 0.23 -10.51
CA ALA A 48 -12.15 1.68 -10.57
C ALA A 48 -11.55 2.37 -9.32
N GLY A 49 -11.83 1.90 -8.10
CA GLY A 49 -11.49 2.73 -6.93
C GLY A 49 -10.03 2.65 -6.47
N PHE A 50 -9.23 1.64 -6.87
CA PHE A 50 -7.81 1.62 -6.49
C PHE A 50 -7.05 2.69 -7.28
N ARG A 51 -7.51 2.96 -8.52
CA ARG A 51 -7.04 4.07 -9.35
C ARG A 51 -7.39 5.42 -8.70
N VAL A 52 -8.59 5.54 -8.14
CA VAL A 52 -9.01 6.77 -7.41
C VAL A 52 -8.13 7.01 -6.19
N ILE A 53 -7.74 5.98 -5.43
CA ILE A 53 -6.90 6.15 -4.23
C ILE A 53 -5.52 6.70 -4.60
N GLY A 54 -4.88 6.19 -5.67
CA GLY A 54 -3.59 6.74 -6.14
C GLY A 54 -3.70 8.09 -6.84
N GLN A 55 -4.89 8.51 -7.27
CA GLN A 55 -5.12 9.88 -7.74
C GLN A 55 -5.39 10.86 -6.59
N MET A 56 -6.04 10.42 -5.51
CA MET A 56 -6.34 11.26 -4.35
C MET A 56 -5.11 11.45 -3.45
N CYS A 57 -4.22 10.47 -3.42
CA CYS A 57 -2.96 10.52 -2.69
C CYS A 57 -1.83 10.46 -3.71
N GLU A 58 -0.98 11.48 -3.83
CA GLU A 58 0.25 11.49 -4.67
C GLU A 58 1.30 10.48 -4.17
N ALA A 59 0.87 9.29 -3.80
CA ALA A 59 1.63 8.24 -3.16
C ALA A 59 1.70 7.02 -4.09
N PRO A 60 2.86 6.34 -4.15
CA PRO A 60 3.00 5.09 -4.88
C PRO A 60 2.01 4.03 -4.37
N VAL A 61 1.30 3.41 -5.31
CA VAL A 61 0.37 2.31 -5.04
C VAL A 61 1.05 0.99 -5.39
N VAL A 62 1.28 0.14 -4.40
CA VAL A 62 1.95 -1.16 -4.54
C VAL A 62 1.07 -2.32 -4.14
N THR A 63 1.38 -3.52 -4.64
CA THR A 63 0.68 -4.74 -4.21
C THR A 63 1.09 -5.16 -2.80
N ARG A 64 0.29 -6.02 -2.15
CA ARG A 64 0.65 -6.64 -0.86
C ARG A 64 1.99 -7.39 -0.88
N GLU A 65 2.45 -7.81 -2.07
CA GLU A 65 3.67 -8.60 -2.22
C GLU A 65 4.89 -7.79 -1.81
N TRP A 66 4.90 -6.49 -2.08
CA TRP A 66 5.98 -5.59 -1.64
C TRP A 66 6.19 -5.65 -0.12
N VAL A 67 5.12 -5.64 0.66
CA VAL A 67 5.19 -5.74 2.12
C VAL A 67 5.73 -7.11 2.54
N LEU A 68 5.20 -8.17 1.96
CA LEU A 68 5.57 -9.53 2.32
C LEU A 68 7.04 -9.80 2.00
N ASP A 69 7.51 -9.38 0.84
CA ASP A 69 8.89 -9.53 0.40
C ASP A 69 9.84 -8.66 1.24
N SER A 70 9.44 -7.41 1.53
CA SER A 70 10.22 -6.51 2.39
C SER A 70 10.35 -7.03 3.82
N VAL A 71 9.29 -7.63 4.37
CA VAL A 71 9.30 -8.25 5.70
C VAL A 71 10.12 -9.55 5.68
N ALA A 72 9.97 -10.38 4.64
CA ALA A 72 10.66 -11.66 4.52
C ALA A 72 12.18 -11.49 4.38
N LEU A 73 12.62 -10.49 3.61
CA LEU A 73 14.03 -10.16 3.40
C LEU A 73 14.56 -9.18 4.46
N TYR A 74 13.70 -8.66 5.33
CA TYR A 74 14.01 -7.60 6.30
C TYR A 74 14.72 -6.39 5.65
N GLN A 75 14.35 -6.09 4.42
CA GLN A 75 14.93 -5.04 3.60
C GLN A 75 13.81 -4.36 2.81
N CYS A 76 13.74 -3.04 2.86
CA CYS A 76 12.79 -2.26 2.07
C CYS A 76 13.04 -2.50 0.58
N GLN A 77 12.12 -3.20 -0.09
CA GLN A 77 12.23 -3.50 -1.51
C GLN A 77 11.92 -2.26 -2.36
N GLU A 78 12.44 -2.22 -3.58
CA GLU A 78 12.10 -1.16 -4.52
C GLU A 78 10.63 -1.22 -4.91
N LEU A 79 9.93 -0.09 -4.78
CA LEU A 79 8.50 -0.01 -5.05
C LEU A 79 8.18 -0.26 -6.53
N ASP A 80 9.08 0.11 -7.44
CA ASP A 80 8.90 0.06 -8.91
C ASP A 80 8.46 -1.32 -9.42
N THR A 81 9.10 -2.38 -8.90
CA THR A 81 8.80 -3.78 -9.24
C THR A 81 7.39 -4.22 -8.81
N TYR A 82 6.82 -3.55 -7.81
CA TYR A 82 5.54 -3.90 -7.21
C TYR A 82 4.46 -2.85 -7.43
N LEU A 83 4.75 -1.81 -8.22
CA LEU A 83 3.78 -0.77 -8.56
C LEU A 83 2.61 -1.41 -9.29
N VAL A 84 1.41 -1.17 -8.77
CA VAL A 84 0.20 -1.51 -9.50
C VAL A 84 0.13 -0.53 -10.65
N ALA A 85 0.38 -1.02 -11.87
CA ALA A 85 0.34 -0.23 -13.08
C ALA A 85 -0.99 0.53 -13.15
N GLN A 86 -0.96 1.82 -12.84
CA GLN A 86 -2.06 2.72 -13.09
C GLN A 86 -2.03 3.00 -14.58
N SER A 87 -2.37 2.00 -15.40
CA SER A 87 -2.36 2.14 -16.85
C SER A 87 -3.27 3.32 -17.19
N CYS A 88 -2.64 4.41 -17.60
CA CYS A 88 -3.27 5.58 -18.18
C CYS A 88 -3.97 5.08 -19.46
N CYS A 89 -5.29 5.28 -19.55
CA CYS A 89 -6.00 5.22 -20.83
C CYS A 89 -6.28 6.67 -21.23
#